data_AF-A0A3B3WN77-F1
#
_entry.id   AF-A0A3B3WN77-F1
#
_cell.length_a   1.000
_cell.length_b   1.000
_cell.length_c   1.000
_cell.angle_alpha   90.00
_cell.angle_beta   90.00
_cell.angle_gamma   90.00
#
_symmetry.space_group_name_H-M   'P 1'
#
loop_
_entity.id
_entity.type
_entity.pdbx_description
1 polymer ?
#
loop_
_entity_poly.entity_id
_entity_poly.type
_entity_poly.pdbx_seq_one_letter_code
_entity_poly.pdbx_strand_id
1 'polypeptide(L)'
;MDSISAFLFFSGIQGDENLQSMLVGTVMRKIKSRTWKKQRYFKLQDDCMTIWYKSKKAGKAHSTFSMRDVEVVREGHQSEVLLSIADEFPANRCFTVVFHGRRGNLDLVAESAEEAQSWIKGMRKLIENLENMGEREKLDQWIGDWFKKADKNNDGRMNFKEVRDLLRMMNVDMNEHHAHRLFTVRMADKSQTGALEGDEFVLFYKMITQREDILKIFQEYSSDGQKLSQSDIEDFLREEQLEDVDIQHHAQELIKYYEPSDTAKQLKAMTFDGFLMYLGSAEGSIFSPKCRGIFQDMSQPLCHYFISSSHNTYLMEDQLRGQSSVEGYIRALNRGCRCVEVDCWDGANGEPIVYHGHTFTSKILFKDVVNAVGKYAFKISEYPVILSIENHCSVDQQRVMAQHLKHILGDKLLRGMLDGRAPVGLPSPEVSYLSLLFRKILGRVDSVRNQIQHNIM
;
A
#
# COMPACT_ATOMS: atom_id res chain seq x y z
N MET A 1 -26.45 -8.81 -16.10
CA MET A 1 -25.35 -9.07 -15.17
C MET A 1 -25.90 -10.09 -14.21
N ASP A 2 -25.43 -11.32 -14.28
CA ASP A 2 -25.91 -12.36 -13.37
C ASP A 2 -25.69 -11.90 -11.93
N SER A 3 -26.78 -11.96 -11.18
CA SER A 3 -26.92 -11.56 -9.79
C SER A 3 -25.91 -12.23 -8.85
N ILE A 4 -25.13 -13.20 -9.32
CA ILE A 4 -24.24 -14.07 -8.56
C ILE A 4 -22.91 -13.39 -8.18
N SER A 5 -22.35 -12.51 -9.02
CA SER A 5 -21.06 -11.85 -8.74
C SER A 5 -21.17 -10.80 -7.62
N ALA A 6 -22.20 -9.94 -7.70
CA ALA A 6 -22.56 -9.06 -6.59
C ALA A 6 -22.93 -9.87 -5.33
N PHE A 7 -23.61 -11.01 -5.49
CA PHE A 7 -23.94 -11.89 -4.38
C PHE A 7 -22.71 -12.52 -3.74
N LEU A 8 -21.62 -12.80 -4.46
CA LEU A 8 -20.41 -13.39 -3.87
C LEU A 8 -19.62 -12.37 -3.03
N PHE A 9 -19.44 -11.14 -3.50
CA PHE A 9 -18.82 -10.06 -2.70
C PHE A 9 -19.70 -9.66 -1.51
N PHE A 10 -21.03 -9.57 -1.71
CA PHE A 10 -21.96 -9.35 -0.60
C PHE A 10 -22.10 -10.59 0.31
N SER A 11 -21.89 -11.81 -0.16
CA SER A 11 -22.03 -13.04 0.66
C SER A 11 -20.89 -13.18 1.66
N GLY A 12 -19.67 -12.79 1.29
CA GLY A 12 -18.53 -12.73 2.21
C GLY A 12 -18.67 -11.62 3.27
N ILE A 13 -19.47 -10.58 2.98
CA ILE A 13 -19.66 -9.40 3.84
C ILE A 13 -20.95 -9.50 4.68
N GLN A 14 -21.98 -10.20 4.19
CA GLN A 14 -23.24 -10.43 4.91
C GLN A 14 -23.09 -11.37 6.11
N GLY A 15 -22.03 -12.20 6.13
CA GLY A 15 -21.72 -13.09 7.26
C GLY A 15 -20.67 -12.56 8.24
N ASP A 16 -19.98 -11.46 7.95
CA ASP A 16 -18.91 -10.94 8.82
C ASP A 16 -19.45 -9.90 9.81
N GLU A 17 -19.60 -10.32 11.06
CA GLU A 17 -20.09 -9.49 12.17
C GLU A 17 -19.27 -8.20 12.36
N ASN A 18 -17.97 -8.21 12.03
CA ASN A 18 -17.12 -7.04 12.18
C ASN A 18 -17.43 -5.98 11.10
N LEU A 19 -17.65 -6.42 9.85
CA LEU A 19 -18.02 -5.50 8.77
C LEU A 19 -19.42 -4.94 8.96
N GLN A 20 -20.36 -5.75 9.46
CA GLN A 20 -21.70 -5.28 9.83
C GLN A 20 -21.64 -4.21 10.93
N SER A 21 -20.80 -4.42 11.96
CA SER A 21 -20.55 -3.43 13.00
C SER A 21 -19.99 -2.12 12.41
N MET A 22 -19.06 -2.20 11.46
CA MET A 22 -18.50 -1.02 10.79
C MET A 22 -19.53 -0.27 9.92
N LEU A 23 -20.47 -0.98 9.26
CA LEU A 23 -21.56 -0.40 8.48
C LEU A 23 -22.60 0.31 9.37
N VAL A 24 -22.87 -0.24 10.56
CA VAL A 24 -23.68 0.44 11.58
C VAL A 24 -22.95 1.67 12.12
N GLY A 25 -21.62 1.61 12.21
CA GLY A 25 -20.76 2.71 12.62
C GLY A 25 -20.57 2.82 14.13
N THR A 26 -19.45 3.43 14.53
CA THR A 26 -18.99 3.47 15.93
C THR A 26 -18.44 4.85 16.27
N VAL A 27 -18.68 5.30 17.50
CA VAL A 27 -18.06 6.52 18.02
C VAL A 27 -16.69 6.18 18.58
N MET A 28 -15.65 6.78 18.03
CA MET A 28 -14.28 6.60 18.49
C MET A 28 -13.61 7.95 18.74
N ARG A 29 -12.62 7.98 19.63
CA ARG A 29 -11.81 9.18 19.85
C ARG A 29 -10.71 9.23 18.81
N LYS A 30 -10.74 10.26 17.96
CA LYS A 30 -9.61 10.61 17.10
C LYS A 30 -8.58 11.37 17.92
N ILE A 31 -7.35 10.87 17.92
CA ILE A 31 -6.22 11.46 18.62
C ILE A 31 -5.31 12.13 17.59
N LYS A 32 -4.85 13.34 17.90
CA LYS A 32 -3.80 14.03 17.12
C LYS A 32 -2.59 14.40 17.96
N SER A 33 -2.78 14.52 19.27
CA SER A 33 -1.74 14.79 20.25
C SER A 33 -2.26 14.42 21.64
N ARG A 34 -1.40 14.45 22.66
CA ARG A 34 -1.81 14.26 24.06
C ARG A 34 -2.91 15.22 24.50
N THR A 35 -2.96 16.44 23.96
CA THR A 35 -3.99 17.44 24.31
C THR A 35 -5.19 17.43 23.36
N TRP A 36 -5.02 16.98 22.11
CA TRP A 36 -6.10 16.95 21.12
C TRP A 36 -6.69 15.56 21.00
N LYS A 37 -7.84 15.37 21.65
CA LYS A 37 -8.64 14.14 21.61
C LYS A 37 -10.09 14.52 21.35
N LYS A 38 -10.70 13.99 20.29
CA LYS A 38 -12.11 14.32 19.97
C LYS A 38 -12.88 13.10 19.51
N GLN A 39 -14.04 12.87 20.12
CA GLN A 39 -14.99 11.86 19.65
C GLN A 39 -15.50 12.23 18.26
N ARG A 40 -15.50 11.22 17.39
CA ARG A 40 -16.01 11.25 16.02
C ARG A 40 -16.73 9.95 15.76
N TYR A 41 -17.82 10.04 15.03
CA TYR A 41 -18.53 8.88 14.52
C TYR A 41 -17.88 8.46 13.21
N PHE A 42 -17.43 7.21 13.15
CA PHE A 42 -16.85 6.56 11.98
C PHE A 42 -17.81 5.51 11.48
N LYS A 43 -17.93 5.37 10.17
CA LYS A 43 -18.78 4.35 9.55
C LYS A 43 -18.18 3.92 8.22
N LEU A 44 -18.27 2.64 7.92
CA LEU A 44 -18.04 2.08 6.58
C LEU A 44 -19.26 2.39 5.72
N GLN A 45 -19.05 2.82 4.48
CA GLN A 45 -20.13 3.03 3.52
C GLN A 45 -20.55 1.70 2.89
N ASP A 46 -21.73 1.69 2.28
CA ASP A 46 -22.32 0.46 1.69
C ASP A 46 -21.52 -0.04 0.46
N ASP A 47 -20.56 0.75 -0.02
CA ASP A 47 -19.55 0.34 -1.00
C ASP A 47 -18.46 -0.58 -0.42
N CYS A 48 -18.43 -0.75 0.91
CA CYS A 48 -17.41 -1.49 1.66
C CYS A 48 -15.96 -1.06 1.34
N MET A 49 -15.80 0.17 0.87
CA MET A 49 -14.53 0.70 0.37
C MET A 49 -14.22 2.07 0.96
N THR A 50 -15.24 2.84 1.30
CA THR A 50 -15.10 4.20 1.81
C THR A 50 -15.42 4.23 3.30
N ILE A 51 -14.48 4.74 4.09
CA ILE A 51 -14.74 5.08 5.50
C ILE A 51 -14.95 6.58 5.59
N TRP A 52 -16.11 6.96 6.11
CA TRP A 52 -16.42 8.35 6.40
C TRP A 52 -16.47 8.58 7.90
N TYR A 53 -16.13 9.80 8.31
CA TYR A 53 -16.28 10.24 9.68
C TYR A 53 -16.72 11.69 9.77
N LYS A 54 -17.51 11.98 10.81
CA LYS A 54 -18.05 13.32 11.05
C LYS A 54 -16.90 14.31 11.25
N SER A 55 -16.94 15.49 10.63
CA SER A 55 -15.95 16.55 10.82
C SER A 55 -16.65 17.82 11.31
N LYS A 56 -16.01 18.52 12.25
CA LYS A 56 -16.46 19.83 12.72
C LYS A 56 -15.63 20.98 12.11
N LYS A 57 -14.90 20.72 11.02
CA LYS A 57 -14.12 21.75 10.31
C LYS A 57 -15.08 22.64 9.53
N ALA A 58 -14.91 23.96 9.63
CA ALA A 58 -15.73 24.92 8.87
C ALA A 58 -15.71 24.58 7.37
N GLY A 59 -16.91 24.40 6.78
CA GLY A 59 -17.08 24.06 5.36
C GLY A 59 -17.03 22.56 5.00
N LYS A 60 -16.70 21.65 5.92
CA LYS A 60 -16.78 20.18 5.68
C LYS A 60 -17.41 19.45 6.86
N ALA A 61 -18.68 19.09 6.72
CA ALA A 61 -19.45 18.35 7.73
C ALA A 61 -18.96 16.90 7.94
N HIS A 62 -18.26 16.34 6.95
CA HIS A 62 -17.68 15.00 7.00
C HIS A 62 -16.32 14.96 6.28
N SER A 63 -15.56 13.92 6.54
CA SER A 63 -14.31 13.60 5.85
C SER A 63 -14.27 12.11 5.54
N THR A 64 -13.68 11.76 4.40
CA THR A 64 -13.63 10.38 3.91
C THR A 64 -12.19 9.95 3.67
N PHE A 65 -11.98 8.64 3.62
CA PHE A 65 -10.79 8.01 3.05
C PHE A 65 -11.17 6.66 2.45
N SER A 66 -10.42 6.25 1.43
CA SER A 66 -10.60 4.95 0.78
C SER A 66 -9.78 3.89 1.51
N MET A 67 -10.27 2.65 1.56
CA MET A 67 -9.49 1.50 2.01
C MET A 67 -8.30 1.22 1.10
N ARG A 68 -8.34 1.67 -0.16
CA ARG A 68 -7.18 1.64 -1.08
C ARG A 68 -6.04 2.56 -0.64
N ASP A 69 -6.34 3.59 0.15
CA ASP A 69 -5.32 4.50 0.68
C ASP A 69 -4.63 3.90 1.92
N VAL A 70 -5.19 2.84 2.52
CA VAL A 70 -4.74 2.26 3.78
C VAL A 70 -3.69 1.20 3.50
N GLU A 71 -2.50 1.41 4.05
CA GLU A 71 -1.39 0.47 3.96
C GLU A 71 -1.53 -0.65 4.98
N VAL A 72 -1.79 -0.30 6.25
CA VAL A 72 -1.87 -1.27 7.34
C VAL A 72 -2.59 -0.70 8.56
N VAL A 73 -3.17 -1.58 9.38
CA VAL A 73 -3.71 -1.24 10.71
C VAL A 73 -2.81 -1.81 11.81
N ARG A 74 -2.25 -0.92 12.64
CA ARG A 74 -1.38 -1.25 13.78
C ARG A 74 -2.18 -1.24 15.08
N GLU A 75 -2.06 -2.28 15.89
CA GLU A 75 -2.80 -2.42 17.16
C GLU A 75 -2.03 -1.87 18.35
N GLY A 76 -2.74 -1.28 19.30
CA GLY A 76 -2.18 -0.74 20.53
C GLY A 76 -1.37 0.54 20.34
N HIS A 77 -0.45 0.77 21.26
CA HIS A 77 0.40 1.96 21.29
C HIS A 77 1.59 1.80 20.33
N GLN A 78 1.30 1.68 19.03
CA GLN A 78 2.32 1.49 18.00
C GLN A 78 2.67 2.75 17.21
N SER A 79 1.98 3.86 17.48
CA SER A 79 2.35 5.20 17.01
C SER A 79 2.87 6.05 18.17
N GLU A 80 3.69 7.05 17.86
CA GLU A 80 4.21 8.03 18.82
C GLU A 80 3.08 8.73 19.59
N VAL A 81 2.02 9.11 18.87
CA VAL A 81 0.83 9.77 19.45
C VAL A 81 0.13 8.86 20.45
N LEU A 82 -0.06 7.57 20.13
CA LEU A 82 -0.73 6.63 21.03
C LEU A 82 0.17 6.22 22.21
N LEU A 83 1.49 6.12 22.01
CA LEU A 83 2.45 5.95 23.10
C LEU A 83 2.39 7.12 24.08
N SER A 84 2.25 8.34 23.58
CA SER A 84 2.14 9.54 24.42
C SER A 84 0.90 9.60 25.32
N ILE A 85 -0.06 8.68 25.16
CA ILE A 85 -1.30 8.59 25.96
C ILE A 85 -1.50 7.20 26.58
N ALA A 86 -0.43 6.38 26.61
CA ALA A 86 -0.49 5.00 27.08
C ALA A 86 -0.85 4.86 28.57
N ASP A 87 -0.66 5.93 29.35
CA ASP A 87 -1.10 6.08 30.74
C ASP A 87 -2.60 6.37 30.89
N GLU A 88 -3.24 6.91 29.84
CA GLU A 88 -4.65 7.31 29.88
C GLU A 88 -5.59 6.22 29.31
N PHE A 89 -5.13 5.45 28.32
CA PHE A 89 -5.96 4.44 27.65
C PHE A 89 -5.22 3.11 27.54
N PRO A 90 -5.91 1.97 27.75
CA PRO A 90 -5.29 0.66 27.63
C PRO A 90 -5.04 0.33 26.15
N ALA A 91 -3.94 -0.38 25.88
CA ALA A 91 -3.50 -0.69 24.52
C ALA A 91 -4.55 -1.46 23.69
N ASN A 92 -5.32 -2.34 24.33
CA ASN A 92 -6.35 -3.13 23.65
C ASN A 92 -7.54 -2.31 23.09
N ARG A 93 -7.62 -1.02 23.41
CA ARG A 93 -8.63 -0.08 22.87
C ARG A 93 -8.09 0.85 21.79
N CYS A 94 -6.79 0.79 21.54
CA CYS A 94 -6.06 1.74 20.70
C CYS A 94 -5.65 1.08 19.39
N PHE A 95 -5.73 1.80 18.27
CA PHE A 95 -5.16 1.36 17.00
C PHE A 95 -4.87 2.56 16.08
N THR A 96 -3.95 2.33 15.14
CA THR A 96 -3.51 3.32 14.15
C THR A 96 -3.80 2.81 12.75
N VAL A 97 -4.50 3.62 11.95
CA VAL A 97 -4.64 3.41 10.51
C VAL A 97 -3.50 4.14 9.79
N VAL A 98 -2.64 3.39 9.12
CA VAL A 98 -1.48 3.89 8.38
C VAL A 98 -1.87 3.99 6.91
N PHE A 99 -1.60 5.15 6.30
CA PHE A 99 -1.91 5.40 4.89
C PHE A 99 -0.66 5.31 4.02
N HIS A 100 -0.84 4.90 2.77
CA HIS A 100 0.19 4.99 1.76
C HIS A 100 0.61 6.45 1.49
N GLY A 101 1.86 6.63 1.05
CA GLY A 101 2.38 7.93 0.63
C GLY A 101 2.72 8.88 1.78
N ARG A 102 2.51 10.19 1.58
CA ARG A 102 2.91 11.24 2.55
C ARG A 102 1.83 11.56 3.59
N ARG A 103 0.66 10.91 3.51
CA ARG A 103 -0.46 11.17 4.41
C ARG A 103 -0.11 10.79 5.85
N GLY A 104 -0.53 11.61 6.81
CA GLY A 104 -0.33 11.34 8.24
C GLY A 104 -1.20 10.18 8.73
N ASN A 105 -0.71 9.46 9.73
CA ASN A 105 -1.43 8.35 10.36
C ASN A 105 -2.72 8.84 11.03
N LEU A 106 -3.70 7.93 11.19
CA LEU A 106 -4.93 8.19 11.92
C LEU A 106 -4.98 7.33 13.18
N ASP A 107 -4.78 7.96 14.34
CA ASP A 107 -4.81 7.31 15.65
C ASP A 107 -6.20 7.36 16.27
N LEU A 108 -6.70 6.20 16.68
CA LEU A 108 -8.06 5.99 17.18
C LEU A 108 -8.05 5.25 18.52
N VAL A 109 -8.99 5.62 19.38
CA VAL A 109 -9.30 4.91 20.63
C VAL A 109 -10.81 4.61 20.66
N ALA A 110 -11.16 3.32 20.72
CA ALA A 110 -12.55 2.86 20.78
C ALA A 110 -13.13 2.93 22.20
N GLU A 111 -14.45 2.79 22.36
CA GLU A 111 -15.09 2.80 23.67
C GLU A 111 -14.89 1.50 24.45
N SER A 112 -14.74 0.38 23.74
CA SER A 112 -14.40 -0.92 24.32
C SER A 112 -13.27 -1.64 23.56
N ALA A 113 -12.72 -2.70 24.14
CA ALA A 113 -11.68 -3.51 23.50
C ALA A 113 -12.28 -4.34 22.35
N GLU A 114 -13.53 -4.77 22.50
CA GLU A 114 -14.30 -5.50 21.51
C GLU A 114 -14.55 -4.64 20.27
N GLU A 115 -14.93 -3.37 20.45
CA GLU A 115 -15.08 -2.43 19.34
C GLU A 115 -13.77 -2.18 18.60
N ALA A 116 -12.66 -1.99 19.33
CA ALA A 116 -11.35 -1.83 18.70
C ALA A 116 -10.99 -3.06 17.87
N GLN A 117 -11.14 -4.26 18.45
CA GLN A 117 -10.84 -5.52 17.77
C GLN A 117 -11.74 -5.77 16.55
N SER A 118 -13.03 -5.45 16.65
CA SER A 118 -13.97 -5.51 15.52
C SER A 118 -13.49 -4.64 14.36
N TRP A 119 -13.16 -3.36 14.62
CA TRP A 119 -12.66 -2.46 13.58
C TRP A 119 -11.31 -2.89 12.99
N ILE A 120 -10.38 -3.37 13.82
CA ILE A 120 -9.07 -3.86 13.34
C ILE A 120 -9.27 -5.06 12.41
N LYS A 121 -10.07 -6.05 12.81
CA LYS A 121 -10.34 -7.25 12.02
C LYS A 121 -11.06 -6.91 10.73
N GLY A 122 -12.11 -6.08 10.80
CA GLY A 122 -12.86 -5.66 9.62
C GLY A 122 -11.99 -4.89 8.61
N MET A 123 -11.17 -3.94 9.06
CA MET A 123 -10.25 -3.23 8.16
C MET A 123 -9.19 -4.15 7.55
N ARG A 124 -8.60 -5.07 8.33
CA ARG A 124 -7.65 -6.06 7.80
C ARG A 124 -8.31 -6.96 6.77
N LYS A 125 -9.55 -7.34 6.99
CA LYS A 125 -10.30 -8.16 6.03
C LYS A 125 -10.54 -7.40 4.73
N LEU A 126 -10.87 -6.10 4.80
CA LEU A 126 -11.01 -5.27 3.60
C LEU A 126 -9.68 -5.10 2.86
N ILE A 127 -8.55 -4.97 3.56
CA ILE A 127 -7.21 -4.92 2.96
C ILE A 127 -6.87 -6.25 2.29
N GLU A 128 -7.06 -7.37 3.00
CA GLU A 128 -6.84 -8.71 2.46
C GLU A 128 -7.73 -8.99 1.24
N ASN A 129 -9.00 -8.60 1.29
CA ASN A 129 -9.90 -8.72 0.15
C ASN A 129 -9.43 -7.85 -1.03
N LEU A 130 -8.89 -6.65 -0.79
CA LEU A 130 -8.31 -5.80 -1.84
C LEU A 130 -7.05 -6.42 -2.48
N GLU A 131 -6.22 -7.05 -1.66
CA GLU A 131 -5.01 -7.74 -2.11
C GLU A 131 -5.35 -9.03 -2.87
N ASN A 132 -6.35 -9.79 -2.41
CA ASN A 132 -6.77 -11.08 -2.97
C ASN A 132 -7.85 -10.98 -4.07
N MET A 133 -8.45 -9.82 -4.30
CA MET A 133 -9.41 -9.61 -5.38
C MET A 133 -8.74 -9.91 -6.73
N GLY A 134 -9.33 -10.85 -7.49
CA GLY A 134 -8.93 -11.10 -8.87
C GLY A 134 -9.19 -9.88 -9.74
N GLU A 135 -8.41 -9.67 -10.81
CA GLU A 135 -8.52 -8.46 -11.64
C GLU A 135 -9.89 -8.30 -12.31
N ARG A 136 -10.60 -9.41 -12.54
CA ARG A 136 -12.00 -9.43 -12.97
C ARG A 136 -12.96 -8.84 -11.94
N GLU A 137 -12.80 -9.18 -10.66
CA GLU A 137 -13.61 -8.63 -9.55
C GLU A 137 -13.28 -7.15 -9.31
N LYS A 138 -12.00 -6.76 -9.47
CA LYS A 138 -11.57 -5.36 -9.41
C LYS A 138 -12.24 -4.52 -10.50
N LEU A 139 -12.38 -5.03 -11.72
CA LEU A 139 -13.04 -4.33 -12.81
C LEU A 139 -14.56 -4.31 -12.65
N ASP A 140 -15.21 -5.45 -12.35
CA ASP A 140 -16.66 -5.52 -12.17
C ASP A 140 -17.14 -4.67 -10.99
N GLN A 141 -16.39 -4.68 -9.87
CA GLN A 141 -16.66 -3.83 -8.72
C GLN A 141 -16.39 -2.36 -9.02
N TRP A 142 -15.35 -2.04 -9.80
CA TRP A 142 -15.10 -0.67 -10.23
C TRP A 142 -16.21 -0.13 -11.15
N ILE A 143 -16.69 -0.93 -12.10
CA ILE A 143 -17.83 -0.59 -12.97
C ILE A 143 -19.11 -0.44 -12.14
N GLY A 144 -19.34 -1.34 -11.17
CA GLY A 144 -20.47 -1.25 -10.24
C GLY A 144 -20.40 -0.04 -9.30
N ASP A 145 -19.22 0.34 -8.83
CA ASP A 145 -18.98 1.53 -8.02
C ASP A 145 -19.25 2.81 -8.80
N TRP A 146 -18.91 2.81 -10.09
CA TRP A 146 -19.24 3.90 -11.01
C TRP A 146 -20.73 4.00 -11.27
N PHE A 147 -21.41 2.86 -11.47
CA PHE A 147 -22.86 2.80 -11.59
C PHE A 147 -23.55 3.39 -10.36
N LYS A 148 -23.17 2.96 -9.15
CA LYS A 148 -23.74 3.47 -7.88
C LYS A 148 -23.42 4.94 -7.61
N LYS A 149 -22.26 5.44 -8.07
CA LYS A 149 -21.91 6.86 -7.94
C LYS A 149 -22.66 7.76 -8.92
N ALA A 150 -23.05 7.21 -10.07
CA ALA A 150 -23.77 7.91 -11.11
C ALA A 150 -25.28 7.87 -10.91
N ASP A 151 -25.82 6.77 -10.38
CA ASP A 151 -27.22 6.61 -9.93
C ASP A 151 -27.48 7.47 -8.69
N LYS A 152 -27.79 8.75 -8.90
CA LYS A 152 -27.97 9.72 -7.80
C LYS A 152 -29.33 9.60 -7.14
N ASN A 153 -30.31 9.01 -7.83
CA ASN A 153 -31.67 8.84 -7.34
C ASN A 153 -31.91 7.44 -6.72
N ASN A 154 -30.93 6.53 -6.79
CA ASN A 154 -30.99 5.14 -6.33
C ASN A 154 -32.19 4.37 -6.90
N ASP A 155 -32.61 4.70 -8.12
CA ASP A 155 -33.73 4.00 -8.76
C ASP A 155 -33.29 2.72 -9.50
N GLY A 156 -31.99 2.43 -9.49
CA GLY A 156 -31.40 1.25 -10.14
C GLY A 156 -31.32 1.38 -11.66
N ARG A 157 -31.51 2.60 -12.20
CA ARG A 157 -31.47 2.94 -13.62
C ARG A 157 -30.55 4.14 -13.81
N MET A 158 -30.07 4.37 -15.03
CA MET A 158 -29.35 5.60 -15.34
C MET A 158 -29.99 6.36 -16.48
N ASN A 159 -30.47 7.56 -16.16
CA ASN A 159 -30.93 8.51 -17.17
C ASN A 159 -29.74 9.23 -17.83
N PHE A 160 -29.98 9.89 -18.96
CA PHE A 160 -28.91 10.54 -19.73
C PHE A 160 -28.11 11.60 -18.95
N LYS A 161 -28.74 12.26 -17.96
CA LYS A 161 -28.08 13.26 -17.12
C LYS A 161 -27.05 12.60 -16.19
N GLU A 162 -27.37 11.43 -15.66
CA GLU A 162 -26.48 10.61 -14.82
C GLU A 162 -25.35 9.99 -15.64
N VAL A 163 -25.63 9.53 -16.85
CA VAL A 163 -24.62 9.08 -17.82
C VAL A 163 -23.62 10.20 -18.15
N ARG A 164 -24.08 11.42 -18.37
CA ARG A 164 -23.20 12.57 -18.61
C ARG A 164 -22.34 12.91 -17.41
N ASP A 165 -22.92 12.86 -16.20
CA ASP A 165 -22.18 13.10 -14.96
C ASP A 165 -21.13 12.00 -14.73
N LEU A 166 -21.45 10.74 -15.06
CA LEU A 166 -20.52 9.61 -15.05
C LEU A 166 -19.32 9.84 -15.97
N LEU A 167 -19.56 10.21 -17.24
CA LEU A 167 -18.49 10.47 -18.22
C LEU A 167 -17.54 11.58 -17.76
N ARG A 168 -18.08 12.65 -17.17
CA ARG A 168 -17.27 13.73 -16.57
C ARG A 168 -16.47 13.25 -15.37
N MET A 169 -17.06 12.43 -14.50
CA MET A 169 -16.35 11.90 -13.34
C MET A 169 -15.24 10.89 -13.72
N MET A 170 -15.43 10.14 -14.80
CA MET A 170 -14.40 9.25 -15.37
C MET A 170 -13.33 9.99 -16.19
N ASN A 171 -13.42 11.32 -16.29
CA ASN A 171 -12.52 12.16 -17.09
C ASN A 171 -12.43 11.73 -18.57
N VAL A 172 -13.53 11.21 -19.12
CA VAL A 172 -13.65 10.86 -20.54
C VAL A 172 -14.17 12.08 -21.28
N ASP A 173 -13.31 12.68 -22.12
CA ASP A 173 -13.69 13.80 -22.97
C ASP A 173 -14.45 13.28 -24.20
N MET A 174 -15.78 13.23 -24.09
CA MET A 174 -16.67 12.73 -25.13
C MET A 174 -17.68 13.81 -25.51
N ASN A 175 -17.84 14.05 -26.81
CA ASN A 175 -18.82 14.98 -27.34
C ASN A 175 -20.25 14.57 -26.91
N GLU A 176 -21.02 15.51 -26.32
CA GLU A 176 -22.40 15.28 -25.86
C GLU A 176 -23.30 14.71 -26.98
N HIS A 177 -23.09 15.10 -28.23
CA HIS A 177 -23.84 14.55 -29.37
C HIS A 177 -23.45 13.10 -29.71
N HIS A 178 -22.23 12.67 -29.38
CA HIS A 178 -21.80 11.29 -29.54
C HIS A 178 -22.34 10.42 -28.40
N ALA A 179 -22.24 10.88 -27.16
CA ALA A 179 -22.82 10.20 -25.99
C ALA A 179 -24.35 10.06 -26.12
N HIS A 180 -25.04 11.10 -26.59
CA HIS A 180 -26.49 11.06 -26.83
C HIS A 180 -26.85 10.12 -28.00
N ARG A 181 -25.99 9.99 -29.02
CA ARG A 181 -26.20 8.99 -30.08
C ARG A 181 -26.04 7.57 -29.55
N LEU A 182 -24.98 7.29 -28.78
CA LEU A 182 -24.78 5.98 -28.14
C LEU A 182 -25.93 5.62 -27.19
N PHE A 183 -26.46 6.60 -26.46
CA PHE A 183 -27.60 6.45 -25.56
C PHE A 183 -28.93 6.22 -26.31
N THR A 184 -29.21 6.98 -27.37
CA THR A 184 -30.55 7.05 -27.99
C THR A 184 -30.73 6.16 -29.23
N VAL A 185 -29.66 5.74 -29.92
CA VAL A 185 -29.77 5.07 -31.24
C VAL A 185 -30.12 3.57 -31.14
N ARG A 186 -30.92 3.10 -30.17
CA ARG A 186 -31.30 1.67 -30.01
C ARG A 186 -30.12 0.69 -29.90
N MET A 187 -28.92 1.17 -29.62
CA MET A 187 -27.74 0.33 -29.45
C MET A 187 -27.61 -0.15 -28.00
N ALA A 188 -28.01 0.67 -27.01
CA ALA A 188 -27.98 0.31 -25.59
C ALA A 188 -29.37 0.29 -24.90
N ASP A 189 -30.18 1.36 -24.99
CA ASP A 189 -31.57 1.39 -24.50
C ASP A 189 -32.49 0.62 -25.47
N LYS A 190 -32.47 -0.71 -25.39
CA LYS A 190 -33.31 -1.61 -26.18
C LYS A 190 -34.75 -1.60 -25.67
N SER A 191 -34.93 -1.32 -24.38
CA SER A 191 -36.18 -1.25 -23.64
C SER A 191 -37.01 0.00 -23.99
N GLN A 192 -36.37 1.02 -24.58
CA GLN A 192 -36.96 2.32 -24.94
C GLN A 192 -37.56 3.03 -23.74
N THR A 193 -36.99 2.81 -22.56
CA THR A 193 -37.50 3.37 -21.30
C THR A 193 -36.97 4.77 -21.03
N GLY A 194 -35.98 5.24 -21.80
CA GLY A 194 -35.31 6.52 -21.58
C GLY A 194 -34.29 6.47 -20.44
N ALA A 195 -33.98 5.26 -19.94
CA ALA A 195 -32.96 4.98 -18.95
C ALA A 195 -32.31 3.62 -19.24
N LEU A 196 -31.05 3.44 -18.86
CA LEU A 196 -30.34 2.18 -19.06
C LEU A 196 -30.56 1.26 -17.84
N GLU A 197 -31.14 0.08 -18.07
CA GLU A 197 -31.35 -0.94 -17.04
C GLU A 197 -30.29 -2.06 -17.15
N GLY A 198 -29.58 -2.38 -16.06
CA GLY A 198 -28.72 -3.58 -15.93
C GLY A 198 -27.85 -3.93 -17.15
N ASP A 199 -28.33 -4.83 -18.01
CA ASP A 199 -27.64 -5.28 -19.23
C ASP A 199 -27.46 -4.19 -20.29
N GLU A 200 -28.39 -3.24 -20.35
CA GLU A 200 -28.34 -2.08 -21.24
C GLU A 200 -27.23 -1.12 -20.82
N PHE A 201 -27.02 -0.98 -19.51
CA PHE A 201 -25.89 -0.22 -19.00
C PHE A 201 -24.56 -0.91 -19.30
N VAL A 202 -24.47 -2.22 -19.13
CA VAL A 202 -23.25 -2.98 -19.49
C VAL A 202 -22.95 -2.83 -20.97
N LEU A 203 -23.97 -2.90 -21.82
CA LEU A 203 -23.82 -2.71 -23.26
C LEU A 203 -23.38 -1.28 -23.60
N PHE A 204 -23.99 -0.27 -23.00
CA PHE A 204 -23.58 1.12 -23.14
C PHE A 204 -22.13 1.33 -22.67
N TYR A 205 -21.77 0.76 -21.51
CA TYR A 205 -20.44 0.82 -20.94
C TYR A 205 -19.41 0.17 -21.88
N LYS A 206 -19.70 -1.02 -22.41
CA LYS A 206 -18.85 -1.68 -23.41
C LYS A 206 -18.67 -0.83 -24.68
N MET A 207 -19.72 -0.11 -25.11
CA MET A 207 -19.62 0.79 -26.27
C MET A 207 -18.78 2.03 -25.99
N ILE A 208 -18.90 2.65 -24.80
CA ILE A 208 -18.06 3.83 -24.45
C ILE A 208 -16.62 3.45 -24.10
N THR A 209 -16.36 2.20 -23.72
CA THR A 209 -15.03 1.67 -23.39
C THR A 209 -14.45 0.79 -24.48
N GLN A 210 -15.03 0.80 -25.68
CA GLN A 210 -14.48 0.11 -26.83
C GLN A 210 -13.06 0.61 -27.09
N ARG A 211 -12.10 -0.28 -26.83
CA ARG A 211 -10.69 -0.09 -27.14
C ARG A 211 -10.46 -0.54 -28.58
N GLU A 212 -10.78 0.33 -29.54
CA GLU A 212 -10.55 0.05 -30.97
C GLU A 212 -9.09 -0.30 -31.28
N ASP A 213 -8.15 0.24 -30.51
CA ASP A 213 -6.74 -0.10 -30.55
C ASP A 213 -6.48 -1.56 -30.20
N ILE A 214 -7.12 -2.08 -29.14
CA ILE A 214 -6.99 -3.50 -28.74
C ILE A 214 -7.81 -4.42 -29.66
N LEU A 215 -8.97 -3.96 -30.13
CA LEU A 215 -9.81 -4.72 -31.05
C LEU A 215 -9.10 -5.02 -32.37
N LYS A 216 -8.29 -4.08 -32.87
CA LYS A 216 -7.47 -4.30 -34.07
C LYS A 216 -6.47 -5.44 -33.86
N ILE A 217 -5.72 -5.40 -32.75
CA ILE A 217 -4.77 -6.46 -32.39
C ILE A 217 -5.50 -7.80 -32.28
N PHE A 218 -6.64 -7.84 -31.58
CA PHE A 218 -7.45 -9.05 -31.47
C PHE A 218 -7.90 -9.59 -32.83
N GLN A 219 -8.32 -8.70 -33.75
CA GLN A 219 -8.77 -9.08 -35.09
C GLN A 219 -7.62 -9.49 -36.02
N GLU A 220 -6.40 -9.00 -35.80
CA GLU A 220 -5.21 -9.40 -36.55
C GLU A 220 -4.84 -10.87 -36.30
N TYR A 221 -4.98 -11.33 -35.05
CA TYR A 221 -4.71 -12.71 -34.66
C TYR A 221 -5.95 -13.62 -34.77
N SER A 222 -7.17 -13.07 -34.78
CA SER A 222 -8.40 -13.86 -34.87
C SER A 222 -8.70 -14.32 -36.29
N SER A 223 -8.65 -15.64 -36.50
CA SER A 223 -8.99 -16.27 -37.77
C SER A 223 -10.43 -16.00 -38.26
N ASP A 224 -11.39 -15.78 -37.35
CA ASP A 224 -12.81 -15.52 -37.66
C ASP A 224 -13.28 -14.10 -37.30
N GLY A 225 -12.40 -13.27 -36.75
CA GLY A 225 -12.67 -11.91 -36.27
C GLY A 225 -13.58 -11.82 -35.03
N GLN A 226 -13.96 -12.96 -34.42
CA GLN A 226 -14.91 -13.04 -33.31
C GLN A 226 -14.29 -13.66 -32.05
N LYS A 227 -13.36 -14.59 -32.21
CA LYS A 227 -12.66 -15.31 -31.13
C LYS A 227 -11.23 -15.64 -31.51
N LEU A 228 -10.37 -15.78 -30.50
CA LEU A 228 -9.04 -16.36 -30.65
C LEU A 228 -9.13 -17.84 -30.29
N SER A 229 -8.78 -18.71 -31.22
CA SER A 229 -8.54 -20.12 -30.92
C SER A 229 -7.28 -20.28 -30.07
N GLN A 230 -7.07 -21.48 -29.51
CA GLN A 230 -5.83 -21.77 -28.79
C GLN A 230 -4.58 -21.48 -29.65
N SER A 231 -4.59 -21.84 -30.94
CA SER A 231 -3.48 -21.56 -31.86
C SER A 231 -3.27 -20.07 -32.07
N ASP A 232 -4.35 -19.30 -32.25
CA ASP A 232 -4.26 -17.85 -32.44
C ASP A 232 -3.63 -17.15 -31.22
N ILE A 233 -3.92 -17.66 -30.00
CA ILE A 233 -3.31 -17.17 -28.76
C ILE A 233 -1.83 -17.56 -28.69
N GLU A 234 -1.48 -18.79 -29.09
CA GLU A 234 -0.08 -19.23 -29.13
C GLU A 234 0.76 -18.35 -30.06
N ASP A 235 0.20 -17.95 -31.21
CA ASP A 235 0.86 -17.04 -32.15
C ASP A 235 0.98 -15.63 -31.55
N PHE A 236 -0.07 -15.10 -30.94
CA PHE A 236 -0.03 -13.82 -30.24
C PHE A 236 1.02 -13.78 -29.11
N LEU A 237 1.09 -14.84 -28.29
CA LEU A 237 2.07 -14.93 -27.20
C LEU A 237 3.51 -14.99 -27.74
N ARG A 238 3.72 -15.68 -28.86
CA ARG A 238 5.03 -15.80 -29.49
C ARG A 238 5.47 -14.49 -30.16
N GLU A 239 4.58 -13.85 -30.90
CA GLU A 239 4.93 -12.73 -31.78
C GLU A 239 4.82 -11.37 -31.07
N GLU A 240 3.77 -11.12 -30.29
CA GLU A 240 3.57 -9.85 -29.58
C GLU A 240 4.15 -9.87 -28.16
N GLN A 241 3.96 -10.96 -27.42
CA GLN A 241 4.44 -11.04 -26.03
C GLN A 241 5.88 -11.57 -25.92
N LEU A 242 6.45 -12.01 -27.05
CA LEU A 242 7.82 -12.52 -27.16
C LEU A 242 8.10 -13.69 -26.19
N GLU A 243 7.09 -14.51 -25.94
CA GLU A 243 7.22 -15.71 -25.14
C GLU A 243 7.76 -16.87 -25.98
N ASP A 244 8.71 -17.63 -25.42
CA ASP A 244 9.40 -18.72 -26.11
C ASP A 244 9.34 -20.06 -25.38
N VAL A 245 8.78 -20.11 -24.17
CA VAL A 245 8.72 -21.31 -23.32
C VAL A 245 7.27 -21.67 -22.96
N ASP A 246 6.91 -22.93 -23.18
CA ASP A 246 5.64 -23.55 -22.74
C ASP A 246 4.35 -22.84 -23.20
N ILE A 247 4.42 -22.17 -24.35
CA ILE A 247 3.35 -21.33 -24.92
C ILE A 247 2.02 -22.09 -25.04
N GLN A 248 2.07 -23.38 -25.41
CA GLN A 248 0.88 -24.21 -25.57
C GLN A 248 0.13 -24.41 -24.24
N HIS A 249 0.87 -24.72 -23.16
CA HIS A 249 0.27 -24.85 -21.83
C HIS A 249 -0.23 -23.49 -21.35
N HIS A 250 0.58 -22.45 -21.53
CA HIS A 250 0.24 -21.09 -21.11
C HIS A 250 -1.05 -20.60 -21.77
N ALA A 251 -1.20 -20.76 -23.10
CA ALA A 251 -2.42 -20.39 -23.81
C ALA A 251 -3.68 -21.10 -23.24
N GLN A 252 -3.56 -22.37 -22.86
CA GLN A 252 -4.67 -23.11 -22.23
C GLN A 252 -5.03 -22.56 -20.85
N GLU A 253 -4.03 -22.22 -20.04
CA GLU A 253 -4.24 -21.59 -18.75
C GLU A 253 -4.91 -20.23 -18.91
N LEU A 254 -4.44 -19.40 -19.85
CA LEU A 254 -5.03 -18.09 -20.10
C LEU A 254 -6.52 -18.19 -20.47
N ILE A 255 -6.90 -19.12 -21.36
CA ILE A 255 -8.31 -19.36 -21.69
C ILE A 255 -9.09 -19.80 -20.45
N LYS A 256 -8.56 -20.75 -19.68
CA LYS A 256 -9.26 -21.31 -18.51
C LYS A 256 -9.53 -20.23 -17.45
N TYR A 257 -8.54 -19.38 -17.18
CA TYR A 257 -8.59 -18.39 -16.10
C TYR A 257 -9.27 -17.08 -16.51
N TYR A 258 -9.03 -16.58 -17.72
CA TYR A 258 -9.47 -15.24 -18.12
C TYR A 258 -10.72 -15.22 -19.01
N GLU A 259 -11.07 -16.32 -19.69
CA GLU A 259 -12.28 -16.34 -20.50
C GLU A 259 -13.54 -16.26 -19.59
N PRO A 260 -14.50 -15.37 -19.88
CA PRO A 260 -15.75 -15.32 -19.12
C PRO A 260 -16.79 -16.35 -19.56
N SER A 261 -16.82 -16.76 -20.84
CA SER A 261 -17.85 -17.66 -21.36
C SER A 261 -17.47 -19.13 -21.21
N ASP A 262 -18.29 -19.90 -20.47
CA ASP A 262 -18.08 -21.35 -20.31
C ASP A 262 -18.16 -22.09 -21.65
N THR A 263 -19.01 -21.63 -22.57
CA THR A 263 -19.10 -22.18 -23.92
C THR A 263 -17.78 -21.95 -24.67
N ALA A 264 -17.19 -20.76 -24.58
CA ALA A 264 -15.91 -20.47 -25.23
C ALA A 264 -14.75 -21.28 -24.62
N LYS A 265 -14.73 -21.45 -23.29
CA LYS A 265 -13.78 -22.33 -22.59
C LYS A 265 -13.85 -23.77 -23.08
N GLN A 266 -15.06 -24.33 -23.22
CA GLN A 266 -15.25 -25.68 -23.74
C GLN A 266 -14.73 -25.84 -25.17
N LEU A 267 -14.84 -24.77 -25.97
CA LEU A 267 -14.32 -24.70 -27.33
C LEU A 267 -12.82 -24.37 -27.40
N LYS A 268 -12.13 -24.24 -26.25
CA LYS A 268 -10.73 -23.81 -26.14
C LYS A 268 -10.47 -22.53 -26.94
N ALA A 269 -11.36 -21.56 -26.78
CA ALA A 269 -11.28 -20.27 -27.43
C ALA A 269 -11.48 -19.13 -26.44
N MET A 270 -10.91 -17.98 -26.76
CA MET A 270 -11.01 -16.74 -25.98
C MET A 270 -11.78 -15.69 -26.79
N THR A 271 -12.79 -15.10 -26.16
CA THR A 271 -13.54 -13.97 -26.69
C THR A 271 -12.79 -12.67 -26.48
N PHE A 272 -13.20 -11.59 -27.14
CA PHE A 272 -12.61 -10.27 -26.94
C PHE A 272 -12.65 -9.81 -25.47
N ASP A 273 -13.73 -10.14 -24.75
CA ASP A 273 -13.83 -9.87 -23.32
C ASP A 273 -12.76 -10.65 -22.52
N GLY A 274 -12.53 -11.93 -22.83
CA GLY A 274 -11.46 -12.73 -22.22
C GLY A 274 -10.06 -12.20 -22.51
N PHE A 275 -9.84 -11.71 -23.73
CA PHE A 275 -8.57 -11.10 -24.13
C PHE A 275 -8.29 -9.80 -23.39
N LEU A 276 -9.31 -8.95 -23.20
CA LEU A 276 -9.20 -7.75 -22.36
C LEU A 276 -8.93 -8.10 -20.89
N MET A 277 -9.54 -9.16 -20.37
CA MET A 277 -9.26 -9.67 -19.01
C MET A 277 -7.80 -10.09 -18.87
N TYR A 278 -7.28 -10.81 -19.87
CA TYR A 278 -5.88 -11.21 -19.90
C TYR A 278 -4.93 -9.99 -19.96
N LEU A 279 -5.14 -9.03 -20.88
CA LEU A 279 -4.27 -7.85 -21.01
C LEU A 279 -4.29 -6.96 -19.77
N GLY A 280 -5.42 -6.88 -19.09
CA GLY A 280 -5.55 -6.19 -17.81
C GLY A 280 -5.00 -6.97 -16.63
N SER A 281 -4.50 -8.19 -16.86
CA SER A 281 -4.12 -9.09 -15.79
C SER A 281 -2.66 -8.98 -15.36
N ALA A 282 -2.35 -9.64 -14.24
CA ALA A 282 -1.00 -9.84 -13.75
C ALA A 282 -0.10 -10.56 -14.78
N GLU A 283 -0.65 -11.45 -15.60
CA GLU A 283 0.08 -12.13 -16.68
C GLU A 283 0.29 -11.21 -17.89
N GLY A 284 -0.65 -10.30 -18.15
CA GLY A 284 -0.50 -9.21 -19.14
C GLY A 284 0.31 -8.02 -18.64
N SER A 285 0.97 -8.13 -17.48
CA SER A 285 1.71 -7.03 -16.89
C SER A 285 2.98 -6.73 -17.67
N ILE A 286 3.27 -5.44 -17.89
CA ILE A 286 4.57 -5.00 -18.40
C ILE A 286 5.74 -5.44 -17.50
N PHE A 287 5.47 -5.74 -16.23
CA PHE A 287 6.46 -6.27 -15.30
C PHE A 287 6.48 -7.79 -15.34
N SER A 288 7.65 -8.36 -15.65
CA SER A 288 7.84 -9.80 -15.66
C SER A 288 7.51 -10.40 -14.27
N PRO A 289 6.65 -11.45 -14.21
CA PRO A 289 6.37 -12.18 -12.98
C PRO A 289 7.64 -12.73 -12.30
N LYS A 290 8.67 -13.08 -13.10
CA LYS A 290 9.98 -13.55 -12.61
C LYS A 290 10.69 -12.51 -11.74
N CYS A 291 10.37 -11.23 -11.92
CA CYS A 291 10.94 -10.12 -11.16
C CYS A 291 10.10 -9.70 -9.93
N ARG A 292 9.01 -10.41 -9.61
CA ARG A 292 8.18 -10.11 -8.42
C ARG A 292 8.87 -10.45 -7.10
N GLY A 293 9.64 -11.53 -7.09
CA GLY A 293 10.46 -11.96 -5.94
C GLY A 293 11.89 -11.41 -5.99
N ILE A 294 12.73 -11.86 -5.06
CA ILE A 294 14.17 -11.63 -5.15
C ILE A 294 14.72 -12.49 -6.30
N PHE A 295 15.26 -11.84 -7.32
CA PHE A 295 15.83 -12.50 -8.49
C PHE A 295 17.31 -12.16 -8.72
N GLN A 296 17.83 -11.17 -7.99
CA GLN A 296 19.23 -10.81 -8.04
C GLN A 296 20.08 -11.83 -7.30
N ASP A 297 21.32 -12.03 -7.75
CA ASP A 297 22.33 -12.73 -6.96
C ASP A 297 22.67 -11.89 -5.72
N MET A 298 22.34 -12.41 -4.54
CA MET A 298 22.55 -11.74 -3.24
C MET A 298 23.83 -12.21 -2.54
N SER A 299 24.66 -13.02 -3.20
CA SER A 299 25.93 -13.54 -2.68
C SER A 299 27.14 -12.64 -2.97
N GLN A 300 27.00 -11.63 -3.84
CA GLN A 300 28.07 -10.68 -4.15
C GLN A 300 28.39 -9.76 -2.96
N PRO A 301 29.58 -9.14 -2.90
CA PRO A 301 29.93 -8.15 -1.88
C PRO A 301 28.99 -6.95 -1.83
N LEU A 302 28.72 -6.39 -0.65
CA LEU A 302 27.81 -5.24 -0.45
C LEU A 302 28.08 -4.02 -1.36
N CYS A 303 29.33 -3.79 -1.78
CA CYS A 303 29.68 -2.69 -2.69
C CYS A 303 29.19 -2.87 -4.12
N HIS A 304 28.63 -4.03 -4.49
CA HIS A 304 28.08 -4.30 -5.83
C HIS A 304 26.59 -3.95 -5.95
N TYR A 305 25.94 -3.51 -4.87
CA TYR A 305 24.50 -3.26 -4.85
C TYR A 305 24.19 -1.78 -4.68
N PHE A 306 23.12 -1.33 -5.33
CA PHE A 306 22.46 -0.08 -4.96
C PHE A 306 21.64 -0.31 -3.69
N ILE A 307 21.95 0.44 -2.64
CA ILE A 307 21.30 0.31 -1.33
C ILE A 307 20.30 1.45 -1.16
N SER A 308 19.02 1.12 -1.00
CA SER A 308 17.96 2.09 -0.68
C SER A 308 18.30 2.83 0.62
N SER A 309 18.49 4.14 0.52
CA SER A 309 19.08 4.98 1.58
C SER A 309 18.24 6.23 1.84
N SER A 310 18.12 6.62 3.11
CA SER A 310 17.39 7.80 3.57
C SER A 310 18.35 8.78 4.24
N HIS A 311 18.27 10.04 3.82
CA HIS A 311 19.00 11.17 4.41
C HIS A 311 18.06 11.96 5.34
N ASN A 312 18.58 12.39 6.49
CA ASN A 312 17.83 13.05 7.57
C ASN A 312 16.50 12.35 7.89
N THR A 313 16.57 11.03 8.13
CA THR A 313 15.39 10.15 8.24
C THR A 313 14.37 10.58 9.30
N TYR A 314 14.83 11.32 10.32
CA TYR A 314 14.00 11.85 11.39
C TYR A 314 13.08 13.00 10.96
N LEU A 315 13.36 13.71 9.85
CA LEU A 315 12.56 14.85 9.40
C LEU A 315 11.36 14.41 8.56
N MET A 316 10.16 14.77 9.01
CA MET A 316 8.92 14.46 8.30
C MET A 316 8.49 15.55 7.30
N GLU A 317 9.05 16.76 7.41
CA GLU A 317 8.69 17.94 6.62
C GLU A 317 9.96 18.74 6.20
N ASP A 318 9.91 20.07 6.23
CA ASP A 318 11.00 20.97 5.79
C ASP A 318 12.27 20.83 6.67
N GLN A 319 13.46 20.98 6.07
CA GLN A 319 14.76 20.93 6.74
C GLN A 319 14.99 22.02 7.78
N LEU A 320 14.27 23.15 7.72
CA LEU A 320 14.50 24.29 8.62
C LEU A 320 13.54 24.36 9.84
N ARG A 321 12.34 23.79 9.71
CA ARG A 321 11.25 23.89 10.71
C ARG A 321 10.45 22.61 10.92
N GLY A 322 10.78 21.52 10.21
CA GLY A 322 10.05 20.27 10.29
C GLY A 322 10.13 19.62 11.67
N GLN A 323 9.09 18.86 12.02
CA GLN A 323 9.13 18.01 13.22
C GLN A 323 10.05 16.82 12.98
N SER A 324 10.98 16.60 13.91
CA SER A 324 11.69 15.33 14.04
C SER A 324 10.75 14.32 14.68
N SER A 325 10.58 13.14 14.07
CA SER A 325 9.73 12.08 14.59
C SER A 325 10.35 10.71 14.36
N VAL A 326 10.11 9.82 15.33
CA VAL A 326 10.49 8.40 15.24
C VAL A 326 9.74 7.71 14.09
N GLU A 327 8.56 8.20 13.70
CA GLU A 327 7.76 7.64 12.60
C GLU A 327 8.49 7.73 11.24
N GLY A 328 9.42 8.68 11.07
CA GLY A 328 10.25 8.77 9.87
C GLY A 328 11.07 7.50 9.64
N TYR A 329 11.71 6.98 10.68
CA TYR A 329 12.45 5.71 10.64
C TYR A 329 11.53 4.52 10.35
N ILE A 330 10.36 4.49 11.00
CA ILE A 330 9.38 3.41 10.82
C ILE A 330 8.91 3.37 9.35
N ARG A 331 8.61 4.53 8.76
CA ARG A 331 8.19 4.64 7.35
C ARG A 331 9.31 4.27 6.39
N ALA A 332 10.54 4.73 6.63
CA ALA A 332 11.68 4.37 5.79
C ALA A 332 11.90 2.86 5.76
N LEU A 333 11.95 2.22 6.94
CA LEU A 333 12.17 0.77 7.05
C LEU A 333 11.03 -0.05 6.46
N ASN A 334 9.76 0.36 6.66
CA ASN A 334 8.62 -0.33 6.05
C ASN A 334 8.56 -0.18 4.52
N ARG A 335 9.25 0.80 3.94
CA ARG A 335 9.42 0.94 2.48
C ARG A 335 10.64 0.19 1.94
N GLY A 336 11.27 -0.65 2.76
CA GLY A 336 12.46 -1.41 2.37
C GLY A 336 13.75 -0.58 2.37
N CYS A 337 13.77 0.63 2.93
CA CYS A 337 15.02 1.38 3.11
C CYS A 337 15.99 0.56 3.97
N ARG A 338 17.25 0.46 3.55
CA ARG A 338 18.32 -0.34 4.18
C ARG A 338 19.45 0.53 4.75
N CYS A 339 19.41 1.85 4.57
CA CYS A 339 20.34 2.78 5.21
C CYS A 339 19.58 3.99 5.77
N VAL A 340 19.66 4.23 7.07
CA VAL A 340 18.99 5.37 7.73
C VAL A 340 20.00 6.22 8.48
N GLU A 341 19.77 7.53 8.48
CA GLU A 341 20.66 8.52 9.08
C GLU A 341 20.16 8.97 10.46
N VAL A 342 21.08 9.08 11.42
CA VAL A 342 20.81 9.44 12.81
C VAL A 342 21.80 10.51 13.29
N ASP A 343 21.33 11.75 13.41
CA ASP A 343 22.13 12.90 13.84
C ASP A 343 22.09 13.04 15.35
N CYS A 344 23.12 12.54 16.03
CA CYS A 344 23.18 12.44 17.48
C CYS A 344 23.85 13.66 18.11
N TRP A 345 23.21 14.22 19.13
CA TRP A 345 23.69 15.37 19.91
C TRP A 345 23.51 15.13 21.41
N ASP A 346 24.29 15.85 22.21
CA ASP A 346 24.13 15.82 23.67
C ASP A 346 22.74 16.32 24.09
N GLY A 347 22.03 15.53 24.88
CA GLY A 347 20.74 15.90 25.46
C GLY A 347 20.81 16.18 26.97
N ALA A 348 19.69 16.61 27.52
CA ALA A 348 19.56 16.85 28.96
C ALA A 348 19.59 15.53 29.74
N ASN A 349 19.99 15.61 31.02
CA ASN A 349 20.03 14.46 31.94
C ASN A 349 20.93 13.29 31.47
N GLY A 350 21.90 13.56 30.58
CA GLY A 350 22.82 12.55 30.06
C GLY A 350 22.22 11.62 29.00
N GLU A 351 21.00 11.89 28.52
CA GLU A 351 20.36 11.10 27.47
C GLU A 351 20.60 11.73 26.08
N PRO A 352 21.20 10.99 25.12
CA PRO A 352 21.44 11.48 23.76
C PRO A 352 20.14 11.76 23.00
N ILE A 353 20.15 12.83 22.21
CA ILE A 353 19.01 13.27 21.39
C ILE A 353 19.35 13.25 19.90
N VAL A 354 18.30 13.20 19.07
CA VAL A 354 18.39 13.26 17.61
C VAL A 354 17.61 14.45 17.08
N TYR A 355 18.26 15.31 16.31
CA TYR A 355 17.66 16.45 15.61
C TYR A 355 18.65 17.07 14.61
N HIS A 356 18.16 17.98 13.76
CA HIS A 356 19.02 18.70 12.83
C HIS A 356 19.71 19.89 13.53
N GLY A 357 21.02 19.80 13.71
CA GLY A 357 21.82 20.81 14.40
C GLY A 357 21.61 22.23 13.88
N HIS A 358 21.67 23.23 14.77
CA HIS A 358 21.50 24.65 14.43
C HIS A 358 20.16 25.05 13.77
N THR A 359 19.12 24.23 13.91
CA THR A 359 17.77 24.53 13.39
C THR A 359 16.69 24.50 14.49
N PHE A 360 15.47 24.89 14.13
CA PHE A 360 14.30 24.93 15.04
C PHE A 360 13.51 23.61 15.07
N THR A 361 14.09 22.50 14.60
CA THR A 361 13.42 21.19 14.57
C THR A 361 13.18 20.66 15.99
N SER A 362 12.11 19.88 16.19
CA SER A 362 11.90 19.16 17.46
C SER A 362 13.02 18.14 17.72
N LYS A 363 13.15 17.70 18.97
CA LYS A 363 14.16 16.74 19.41
C LYS A 363 13.48 15.44 19.80
N ILE A 364 14.04 14.31 19.38
CA ILE A 364 13.60 12.97 19.80
C ILE A 364 14.74 12.28 20.54
N LEU A 365 14.44 11.31 21.39
CA LEU A 365 15.47 10.56 22.11
C LEU A 365 16.14 9.55 21.18
N PHE A 366 17.47 9.43 21.27
CA PHE A 366 18.21 8.40 20.53
C PHE A 366 17.71 6.99 20.87
N LYS A 367 17.40 6.75 22.16
CA LYS A 367 16.83 5.49 22.65
C LYS A 367 15.56 5.08 21.88
N ASP A 368 14.67 6.03 21.62
CA ASP A 368 13.40 5.76 20.93
C ASP A 368 13.62 5.44 19.45
N VAL A 369 14.60 6.09 18.82
CA VAL A 369 15.04 5.76 17.45
C VAL A 369 15.57 4.34 17.38
N VAL A 370 16.47 3.95 18.29
CA VAL A 370 17.04 2.58 18.33
C VAL A 370 15.96 1.54 18.60
N ASN A 371 14.99 1.83 19.48
CA ASN A 371 13.83 0.96 19.71
C ASN A 371 13.00 0.75 18.44
N ALA A 372 12.74 1.82 17.68
CA ALA A 372 12.04 1.71 16.41
C ALA A 372 12.83 0.89 15.38
N VAL A 373 14.14 1.14 15.22
CA VAL A 373 15.00 0.35 14.34
C VAL A 373 14.98 -1.12 14.75
N GLY A 374 15.18 -1.44 16.02
CA GLY A 374 15.20 -2.82 16.52
C GLY A 374 13.90 -3.58 16.25
N LYS A 375 12.76 -2.87 16.23
CA LYS A 375 11.43 -3.43 15.95
C LYS A 375 11.13 -3.57 14.45
N TYR A 376 11.56 -2.64 13.61
CA TYR A 376 11.13 -2.56 12.21
C TYR A 376 12.21 -2.90 11.17
N ALA A 377 13.49 -3.01 11.56
CA ALA A 377 14.61 -3.22 10.62
C ALA A 377 14.39 -4.40 9.67
N PHE A 378 13.90 -5.53 10.19
CA PHE A 378 13.75 -6.78 9.45
C PHE A 378 12.29 -7.17 9.16
N LYS A 379 11.34 -6.24 9.32
CA LYS A 379 9.91 -6.57 9.18
C LYS A 379 9.49 -6.81 7.72
N ILE A 380 10.06 -6.04 6.80
CA ILE A 380 9.72 -6.06 5.36
C ILE A 380 10.83 -6.68 4.50
N SER A 381 12.07 -6.66 4.98
CA SER A 381 13.22 -7.22 4.28
C SER A 381 14.21 -7.79 5.29
N GLU A 382 14.71 -9.00 5.03
CA GLU A 382 15.66 -9.72 5.87
C GLU A 382 17.11 -9.23 5.69
N TYR A 383 17.35 -8.43 4.64
CA TYR A 383 18.68 -7.92 4.31
C TYR A 383 19.18 -6.87 5.31
N PRO A 384 20.51 -6.72 5.45
CA PRO A 384 21.15 -5.82 6.40
C PRO A 384 20.62 -4.39 6.38
N VAL A 385 20.61 -3.79 7.57
CA VAL A 385 20.32 -2.36 7.73
C VAL A 385 21.58 -1.65 8.24
N ILE A 386 21.89 -0.52 7.62
CA ILE A 386 23.00 0.36 7.95
C ILE A 386 22.46 1.56 8.74
N LEU A 387 23.00 1.80 9.93
CA LEU A 387 22.78 3.05 10.66
C LEU A 387 23.95 3.99 10.37
N SER A 388 23.68 5.06 9.62
CA SER A 388 24.61 6.16 9.40
C SER A 388 24.52 7.13 10.57
N ILE A 389 25.45 7.02 11.53
CA ILE A 389 25.45 7.86 12.73
C ILE A 389 26.35 9.08 12.49
N GLU A 390 25.74 10.27 12.50
CA GLU A 390 26.46 11.55 12.57
C GLU A 390 26.57 11.95 14.05
N ASN A 391 27.79 11.94 14.60
CA ASN A 391 27.99 11.99 16.05
C ASN A 391 28.56 13.34 16.52
N HIS A 392 27.76 14.08 17.30
CA HIS A 392 28.13 15.32 17.98
C HIS A 392 28.06 15.22 19.50
N CYS A 393 27.92 14.00 20.05
CA CYS A 393 27.82 13.77 21.49
C CYS A 393 29.19 13.81 22.18
N SER A 394 29.21 14.23 23.45
CA SER A 394 30.33 14.05 24.38
C SER A 394 30.67 12.58 24.61
N VAL A 395 31.89 12.30 25.09
CA VAL A 395 32.34 10.92 25.37
C VAL A 395 31.42 10.20 26.36
N ASP A 396 30.89 10.91 27.37
CA ASP A 396 29.99 10.31 28.35
C ASP A 396 28.67 9.88 27.71
N GLN A 397 28.06 10.72 26.88
CA GLN A 397 26.83 10.37 26.16
C GLN A 397 27.08 9.37 25.03
N GLN A 398 28.27 9.31 24.43
CA GLN A 398 28.65 8.24 23.52
C GLN A 398 28.65 6.86 24.21
N ARG A 399 29.03 6.77 25.50
CA ARG A 399 28.90 5.52 26.26
C ARG A 399 27.44 5.12 26.43
N VAL A 400 26.56 6.09 26.68
CA VAL A 400 25.11 5.87 26.78
C VAL A 400 24.54 5.41 25.43
N MET A 401 24.95 6.02 24.30
CA MET A 401 24.57 5.56 22.96
C MET A 401 24.97 4.10 22.72
N ALA A 402 26.21 3.73 23.06
CA ALA A 402 26.70 2.36 22.92
C ALA A 402 25.91 1.37 23.79
N GLN A 403 25.55 1.76 25.02
CA GLN A 403 24.69 0.96 25.90
C GLN A 403 23.30 0.74 25.31
N HIS A 404 22.66 1.79 24.79
CA HIS A 404 21.35 1.69 24.13
C HIS A 404 21.41 0.77 22.91
N LEU A 405 22.41 0.92 22.05
CA LEU A 405 22.62 0.05 20.88
C LEU A 405 22.81 -1.42 21.31
N LYS A 406 23.68 -1.69 22.30
CA LYS A 406 23.92 -3.05 22.80
C LYS A 406 22.68 -3.68 23.43
N HIS A 407 21.97 -2.94 24.26
CA HIS A 407 20.85 -3.45 25.04
C HIS A 407 19.61 -3.67 24.16
N ILE A 408 19.30 -2.73 23.27
CA ILE A 408 18.08 -2.76 22.46
C ILE A 408 18.24 -3.66 21.23
N LEU A 409 19.36 -3.57 20.52
CA LEU A 409 19.56 -4.35 19.30
C LEU A 409 20.06 -5.77 19.59
N GLY A 410 20.69 -6.00 20.75
CA GLY A 410 21.11 -7.34 21.17
C GLY A 410 21.99 -8.01 20.11
N ASP A 411 21.59 -9.23 19.73
CA ASP A 411 22.27 -10.08 18.75
C ASP A 411 22.10 -9.60 17.30
N LYS A 412 21.13 -8.72 17.05
CA LYS A 412 20.94 -8.13 15.71
C LYS A 412 22.09 -7.18 15.35
N LEU A 413 22.79 -6.64 16.35
CA LEU A 413 23.91 -5.73 16.13
C LEU A 413 25.17 -6.51 15.77
N LEU A 414 25.79 -6.18 14.63
CA LEU A 414 27.08 -6.75 14.27
C LEU A 414 28.18 -6.17 15.16
N ARG A 415 28.77 -7.02 16.01
CA ARG A 415 29.79 -6.65 17.02
C ARG A 415 31.18 -7.23 16.75
N GLY A 416 31.40 -7.87 15.61
CA GLY A 416 32.68 -8.51 15.35
C GLY A 416 32.88 -8.84 13.88
N MET A 417 34.06 -9.38 13.56
CA MET A 417 34.28 -9.94 12.24
C MET A 417 33.39 -11.16 12.05
N LEU A 418 32.70 -11.22 10.91
CA LEU A 418 32.00 -12.42 10.47
C LEU A 418 33.05 -13.55 10.41
N ASP A 419 32.83 -14.61 11.21
CA ASP A 419 33.69 -15.80 11.32
C ASP A 419 35.10 -15.63 11.92
N GLY A 420 35.38 -14.49 12.57
CA GLY A 420 36.66 -14.27 13.27
C GLY A 420 37.89 -14.17 12.34
N ARG A 421 37.68 -14.05 11.02
CA ARG A 421 38.73 -13.90 10.01
C ARG A 421 38.77 -12.46 9.51
N ALA A 422 39.95 -11.99 9.15
CA ALA A 422 40.11 -10.71 8.46
C ALA A 422 39.34 -10.76 7.12
N PRO A 423 38.37 -9.86 6.88
CA PRO A 423 37.59 -9.88 5.65
C PRO A 423 38.49 -9.57 4.44
N VAL A 424 38.46 -10.44 3.43
CA VAL A 424 39.11 -10.22 2.13
C VAL A 424 38.33 -9.19 1.28
N GLY A 425 37.07 -8.93 1.65
CA GLY A 425 36.18 -7.93 1.05
C GLY A 425 34.97 -7.67 1.95
N LEU A 426 34.06 -6.78 1.51
CA LEU A 426 32.79 -6.60 2.20
C LEU A 426 31.95 -7.89 2.13
N PRO A 427 31.21 -8.24 3.19
CA PRO A 427 30.34 -9.41 3.18
C PRO A 427 29.18 -9.27 2.19
N SER A 428 28.53 -10.39 1.90
CA SER A 428 27.30 -10.41 1.11
C SER A 428 26.08 -9.95 1.93
N PRO A 429 25.03 -9.44 1.26
CA PRO A 429 23.75 -9.16 1.90
C PRO A 429 23.06 -10.37 2.56
N GLU A 430 23.35 -11.60 2.15
CA GLU A 430 22.67 -12.82 2.66
C GLU A 430 22.76 -13.00 4.18
N VAL A 431 23.72 -12.35 4.82
CA VAL A 431 23.86 -12.40 6.27
C VAL A 431 23.01 -11.30 6.91
N SER A 432 21.94 -11.65 7.60
CA SER A 432 21.04 -10.69 8.27
C SER A 432 21.62 -10.10 9.55
N TYR A 433 22.19 -8.89 9.47
CA TYR A 433 22.63 -8.12 10.65
C TYR A 433 22.38 -6.60 10.49
N LEU A 434 22.38 -5.88 11.61
CA LEU A 434 22.47 -4.42 11.66
C LEU A 434 23.95 -4.02 11.70
N SER A 435 24.39 -3.21 10.74
CA SER A 435 25.73 -2.63 10.73
C SER A 435 25.69 -1.13 11.05
N LEU A 436 26.75 -0.65 11.69
CA LEU A 436 26.90 0.76 12.02
C LEU A 436 27.97 1.37 11.12
N LEU A 437 27.64 2.50 10.51
CA LEU A 437 28.59 3.33 9.78
C LEU A 437 28.64 4.71 10.43
N PHE A 438 29.77 5.05 11.03
CA PHE A 438 29.97 6.35 11.68
C PHE A 438 30.50 7.37 10.67
N ARG A 439 29.79 8.49 10.46
CA ARG A 439 30.26 9.62 9.65
C ARG A 439 30.69 10.77 10.56
N LYS A 440 32.00 11.06 10.48
CA LYS A 440 32.77 12.18 11.06
C LYS A 440 33.01 12.17 12.60
N ILE A 441 34.31 12.26 12.92
CA ILE A 441 34.91 12.44 14.26
C ILE A 441 35.43 13.88 14.29
N LEU A 442 34.78 14.77 15.05
CA LEU A 442 35.36 16.07 15.38
C LEU A 442 36.36 15.87 16.54
N GLY A 443 37.66 15.80 16.20
CA GLY A 443 38.78 15.90 17.15
C GLY A 443 39.44 14.59 17.56
N ARG A 444 40.73 14.44 17.18
CA ARG A 444 41.69 13.35 17.49
C ARG A 444 41.28 11.94 17.04
N VAL A 445 41.85 11.57 15.89
CA VAL A 445 41.38 10.57 14.93
C VAL A 445 41.60 9.09 15.32
N ASP A 446 42.42 8.74 16.32
CA ASP A 446 42.78 7.32 16.53
C ASP A 446 42.28 6.67 17.82
N SER A 447 41.87 7.44 18.83
CA SER A 447 41.41 6.85 20.11
C SER A 447 39.91 6.57 20.17
N VAL A 448 39.08 7.44 19.56
CA VAL A 448 37.60 7.38 19.69
C VAL A 448 36.97 6.35 18.75
N ARG A 449 37.51 6.18 17.53
CA ARG A 449 37.09 5.12 16.60
C ARG A 449 37.28 3.75 17.25
N ASN A 450 38.43 3.56 17.89
CA ASN A 450 38.73 2.37 18.68
C ASN A 450 37.81 2.29 19.90
N GLN A 451 37.46 3.38 20.59
CA GLN A 451 36.68 3.27 21.82
C GLN A 451 35.19 2.95 21.59
N ILE A 452 34.55 3.46 20.52
CA ILE A 452 33.18 3.05 20.19
C ILE A 452 33.16 1.67 19.54
N GLN A 453 34.08 1.35 18.62
CA GLN A 453 34.19 -0.02 18.10
C GLN A 453 34.55 -1.01 19.21
N HIS A 454 35.43 -0.68 20.16
CA HIS A 454 35.84 -1.56 21.26
C HIS A 454 34.81 -1.61 22.40
N ASN A 455 33.95 -0.60 22.52
CA ASN A 455 32.79 -0.63 23.41
C ASN A 455 31.54 -1.19 22.72
N ILE A 456 31.59 -1.56 21.43
CA ILE A 456 30.50 -2.19 20.66
C ILE A 456 30.83 -3.66 20.35
N MET A 457 32.04 -3.94 19.86
CA MET A 457 32.72 -5.22 20.04
C MET A 457 32.88 -5.54 21.53
#